data_AF-A0A4R8PV03-F1
#
_entry.id   AF-A0A4R8PV03-F1
#
_cell.length_a   1.000
_cell.length_b   1.000
_cell.length_c   1.000
_cell.angle_alpha   90.00
_cell.angle_beta   90.00
_cell.angle_gamma   90.00
#
_symmetry.space_group_name_H-M   'P 1'
#
loop_
_entity.id
_entity.type
_entity.pdbx_description
1 polymer ?
#
loop_
_entity_poly.entity_id
_entity_poly.type
_entity_poly.pdbx_seq_one_letter_code
_entity_poly.pdbx_strand_id
1 'polypeptide(L)'
;MAPQVGYMHLAGIQHCYSNLKANSPEVNVDVLWSNILPLYFDIRNDYVIAFQQQPYPGVVKTKCDFIVKAISNGLPKKVVLIEDKRVSHEGSTVVWEEAVEQVTDYMKVARTSNFSTFGKVETMYAIVTVGRYSRFYELRPSAQVLIDYGNTDGQAYEFKKDEESIDGLLLDIVQKTSH
;
A
#
# COMPACT_ATOMS: atom_id res chain seq x y z
N MET A 1 -23.93 4.62 5.50
CA MET A 1 -23.18 3.60 4.75
C MET A 1 -23.39 2.28 5.47
N ALA A 2 -23.71 1.19 4.76
CA ALA A 2 -23.65 -0.13 5.39
C ALA A 2 -22.21 -0.37 5.87
N PRO A 3 -21.98 -1.03 7.02
CA PRO A 3 -20.63 -1.37 7.43
C PRO A 3 -20.01 -2.23 6.33
N GLN A 4 -18.85 -1.81 5.82
CA GLN A 4 -18.06 -2.64 4.94
C GLN A 4 -17.67 -3.87 5.76
N VAL A 5 -18.27 -5.02 5.41
CA VAL A 5 -17.77 -6.31 5.88
C VAL A 5 -16.46 -6.48 5.11
N GLY A 6 -15.33 -6.67 5.80
CA GLY A 6 -13.98 -6.71 5.21
C GLY A 6 -13.84 -7.58 3.95
N TYR A 7 -12.72 -7.56 3.26
CA TYR A 7 -12.59 -8.14 1.90
C TYR A 7 -12.63 -9.68 1.79
N MET A 8 -12.37 -10.46 2.84
CA MET A 8 -12.22 -11.91 2.78
C MET A 8 -13.53 -12.67 2.61
N HIS A 9 -14.69 -12.04 2.75
CA HIS A 9 -15.96 -12.69 2.38
C HIS A 9 -16.10 -12.86 0.85
N LEU A 10 -15.32 -12.14 0.05
CA LEU A 10 -15.36 -12.19 -1.41
C LEU A 10 -14.56 -13.39 -1.93
N ALA A 11 -15.23 -14.26 -2.69
CA ALA A 11 -14.62 -15.47 -3.25
C ALA A 11 -13.38 -15.20 -4.13
N GLY A 12 -13.38 -14.08 -4.86
CA GLY A 12 -12.22 -13.66 -5.68
C GLY A 12 -10.99 -13.33 -4.82
N ILE A 13 -11.19 -12.67 -3.67
CA ILE A 13 -10.12 -12.36 -2.73
C ILE A 13 -9.60 -13.62 -2.06
N GLN A 14 -10.50 -14.52 -1.64
CA GLN A 14 -10.11 -15.83 -1.10
C GLN A 14 -9.28 -16.65 -2.10
N HIS A 15 -9.66 -16.61 -3.39
CA HIS A 15 -8.91 -17.27 -4.45
C HIS A 15 -7.50 -16.67 -4.58
N CYS A 16 -7.37 -15.35 -4.66
CA CYS A 16 -6.07 -14.67 -4.73
C CYS A 16 -5.19 -15.01 -3.52
N TYR A 17 -5.75 -14.93 -2.30
CA TYR A 17 -5.05 -15.28 -1.08
C TYR A 17 -4.59 -16.75 -1.06
N SER A 18 -5.41 -17.68 -1.55
CA SER A 18 -5.04 -19.12 -1.62
C SER A 18 -3.83 -19.40 -2.52
N ASN A 19 -3.48 -18.46 -3.40
CA ASN A 19 -2.31 -18.52 -4.26
C ASN A 19 -1.02 -18.00 -3.59
N LEU A 20 -1.06 -17.51 -2.35
CA LEU A 20 0.11 -17.09 -1.57
C LEU A 20 0.79 -18.26 -0.84
N LYS A 21 1.39 -19.16 -1.61
CA LYS A 21 2.14 -20.34 -1.15
C LYS A 21 3.60 -19.98 -0.87
N ALA A 22 4.34 -20.83 -0.14
CA ALA A 22 5.71 -20.55 0.34
C ALA A 22 6.68 -20.01 -0.73
N ASN A 23 6.58 -20.51 -1.97
CA ASN A 23 7.46 -20.12 -3.09
C ASN A 23 6.73 -19.28 -4.14
N SER A 24 5.56 -18.71 -3.82
CA SER A 24 4.81 -17.89 -4.76
C SER A 24 5.59 -16.63 -5.11
N PRO A 25 5.62 -16.23 -6.39
CA PRO A 25 6.27 -15.01 -6.82
C PRO A 25 5.56 -13.78 -6.25
N GLU A 26 6.28 -12.66 -6.23
CA GLU A 26 5.79 -11.34 -5.78
C GLU A 26 4.50 -10.92 -6.50
N VAL A 27 4.38 -11.22 -7.80
CA VAL A 27 3.17 -10.94 -8.59
C VAL A 27 1.88 -11.51 -8.00
N ASN A 28 1.93 -12.57 -7.18
CA ASN A 28 0.73 -13.07 -6.52
C ASN A 28 0.26 -12.14 -5.38
N VAL A 29 1.20 -11.45 -4.72
CA VAL A 29 0.91 -10.40 -3.73
C VAL A 29 0.32 -9.19 -4.46
N ASP A 30 0.93 -8.77 -5.57
CA ASP A 30 0.41 -7.69 -6.41
C ASP A 30 -1.03 -7.98 -6.85
N VAL A 31 -1.30 -9.22 -7.30
CA VAL A 31 -2.65 -9.64 -7.70
C VAL A 31 -3.62 -9.52 -6.53
N LEU A 32 -3.25 -9.93 -5.32
CA LEU A 32 -4.13 -9.79 -4.16
C LEU A 32 -4.43 -8.31 -3.88
N TRP A 33 -3.41 -7.45 -3.77
CA TRP A 33 -3.61 -6.02 -3.52
C TRP A 33 -4.38 -5.32 -4.64
N SER A 34 -4.13 -5.65 -5.90
CA SER A 34 -4.86 -5.08 -7.04
C SER A 34 -6.37 -5.33 -6.98
N ASN A 35 -6.81 -6.36 -6.24
CA ASN A 35 -8.23 -6.67 -6.03
C ASN A 35 -8.77 -6.15 -4.68
N ILE A 36 -7.91 -5.98 -3.65
CA ILE A 36 -8.31 -5.40 -2.36
C ILE A 36 -8.40 -3.87 -2.44
N LEU A 37 -7.38 -3.18 -2.96
CA LEU A 37 -7.29 -1.72 -2.95
C LEU A 37 -8.53 -1.02 -3.57
N PRO A 38 -9.09 -1.46 -4.71
CA PRO A 38 -10.27 -0.83 -5.30
C PRO A 38 -11.54 -0.91 -4.43
N LEU A 39 -11.59 -1.80 -3.44
CA LEU A 39 -12.70 -1.89 -2.49
C LEU A 39 -12.72 -0.73 -1.49
N TYR A 40 -11.59 -0.02 -1.34
CA TYR A 40 -11.42 1.11 -0.41
C TYR A 40 -11.16 2.42 -1.16
N PHE A 41 -10.22 2.38 -2.10
CA PHE A 41 -9.82 3.51 -2.94
C PHE A 41 -10.54 3.45 -4.29
N ASP A 42 -11.85 3.63 -4.23
CA ASP A 42 -12.75 3.50 -5.37
C ASP A 42 -12.78 4.75 -6.27
N ILE A 43 -12.92 4.53 -7.58
CA ILE A 43 -12.99 5.59 -8.60
C ILE A 43 -14.21 6.49 -8.43
N ARG A 44 -15.30 5.98 -7.84
CA ARG A 44 -16.49 6.80 -7.52
C ARG A 44 -16.25 7.80 -6.39
N ASN A 45 -15.19 7.59 -5.60
CA ASN A 45 -14.73 8.48 -4.54
C ASN A 45 -13.46 9.23 -4.96
N ASP A 46 -13.26 9.43 -6.26
CA ASP A 46 -12.14 10.20 -6.82
C ASP A 46 -10.74 9.64 -6.48
N TYR A 47 -10.63 8.31 -6.33
CA TYR A 47 -9.34 7.63 -6.25
C TYR A 47 -8.94 6.96 -7.56
N VAL A 48 -7.64 6.99 -7.86
CA VAL A 48 -7.04 6.26 -8.98
C VAL A 48 -5.86 5.45 -8.47
N ILE A 49 -5.86 4.15 -8.78
CA ILE A 49 -4.75 3.24 -8.44
C ILE A 49 -3.91 3.05 -9.70
N ALA A 50 -2.61 3.37 -9.61
CA ALA A 50 -1.64 3.07 -10.63
C ALA A 50 -0.77 1.89 -10.17
N PHE A 51 -0.68 0.83 -10.98
CA PHE A 51 0.20 -0.31 -10.74
C PHE A 51 1.42 -0.25 -11.66
N GLN A 52 2.60 -0.64 -11.18
CA GLN A 52 3.76 -0.85 -12.02
C GLN A 52 3.88 -2.33 -12.37
N GLN A 53 3.86 -2.67 -13.66
CA GLN A 53 4.23 -4.02 -14.09
C GLN A 53 5.70 -4.29 -13.76
N GLN A 54 6.01 -5.52 -13.35
CA GLN A 54 7.38 -5.93 -13.07
C GLN A 54 8.32 -5.49 -14.21
N PRO A 55 9.44 -4.80 -13.89
CA PRO A 55 10.39 -4.40 -14.91
C PRO A 55 10.95 -5.64 -15.62
N TYR A 56 11.24 -5.49 -16.91
CA TYR A 56 11.95 -6.53 -17.67
C TYR A 56 13.27 -6.91 -16.99
N PRO A 57 13.76 -8.15 -17.15
CA PRO A 57 15.05 -8.57 -16.60
C PRO A 57 16.16 -7.58 -16.95
N GLY A 58 16.87 -7.08 -15.93
CA GLY A 58 17.95 -6.09 -16.09
C GLY A 58 17.53 -4.62 -15.98
N VAL A 59 16.22 -4.33 -15.83
CA VAL A 59 15.73 -2.97 -15.57
C VAL A 59 15.53 -2.76 -14.07
N VAL A 60 16.12 -1.69 -13.53
CA VAL A 60 15.95 -1.30 -12.13
C VAL A 60 14.53 -0.76 -11.92
N LYS A 61 13.83 -1.26 -10.90
CA LYS A 61 12.52 -0.76 -10.48
C LYS A 61 12.68 0.68 -9.95
N THR A 62 11.91 1.61 -10.51
CA THR A 62 12.00 3.05 -10.21
C THR A 62 10.78 3.61 -9.48
N LYS A 63 9.76 2.78 -9.24
CA LYS A 63 8.55 3.15 -8.50
C LYS A 63 8.08 1.95 -7.69
N CYS A 64 7.22 2.20 -6.71
CA CYS A 64 6.57 1.15 -5.94
C CYS A 64 5.54 0.36 -6.78
N ASP A 65 5.13 -0.81 -6.29
CA ASP A 65 4.18 -1.69 -6.98
C ASP A 65 2.84 -1.00 -7.22
N PHE A 66 2.35 -0.26 -6.21
CA PHE A 66 1.12 0.53 -6.34
C PHE A 66 1.27 1.96 -5.83
N ILE A 67 0.63 2.88 -6.54
CA ILE A 67 0.43 4.27 -6.10
C ILE A 67 -1.08 4.55 -6.11
N VAL A 68 -1.64 4.81 -4.94
CA VAL A 68 -2.98 5.37 -4.81
C VAL A 68 -2.90 6.89 -4.93
N LYS A 69 -3.76 7.45 -5.77
CA LYS A 69 -3.89 8.89 -6.00
C LYS A 69 -5.29 9.32 -5.63
N ALA A 70 -5.42 10.40 -4.86
CA ALA A 70 -6.68 11.10 -4.64
C ALA A 70 -6.75 12.27 -5.64
N ILE A 71 -7.87 12.43 -6.33
CA ILE A 71 -8.09 13.50 -7.30
C ILE A 71 -8.68 14.70 -6.57
N SER A 72 -7.89 15.76 -6.43
CA SER A 72 -8.30 17.02 -5.82
C SER A 72 -8.32 18.12 -6.87
N ASN A 73 -9.47 18.76 -7.09
CA ASN A 73 -9.61 19.82 -8.09
C ASN A 73 -9.11 19.40 -9.49
N GLY A 74 -9.39 18.15 -9.89
CA GLY A 74 -8.96 17.59 -11.18
C GLY A 74 -7.46 17.22 -11.25
N LEU A 75 -6.70 17.38 -10.18
CA LEU A 75 -5.27 17.07 -10.13
C LEU A 75 -4.99 15.83 -9.26
N PRO A 76 -4.17 14.88 -9.74
CA PRO A 76 -3.87 13.67 -8.99
C PRO A 76 -2.79 13.89 -7.92
N LYS A 77 -3.18 13.81 -6.65
CA LYS A 77 -2.29 13.81 -5.50
C LYS A 77 -1.95 12.38 -5.09
N LYS A 78 -0.66 12.03 -5.01
CA LYS A 78 -0.23 10.70 -4.53
C LYS A 78 -0.40 10.63 -3.01
N VAL A 79 -1.14 9.65 -2.50
CA VAL A 79 -1.53 9.60 -1.07
C VAL A 79 -1.09 8.30 -0.38
N VAL A 80 -1.10 7.16 -1.07
CA VAL A 80 -0.60 5.88 -0.55
C VAL A 80 0.36 5.25 -1.54
N LEU A 81 1.51 4.77 -1.07
CA LEU A 81 2.43 3.96 -1.87
C LEU A 81 2.57 2.57 -1.23
N ILE A 82 2.53 1.52 -2.05
CA ILE A 82 2.59 0.14 -1.59
C ILE A 82 3.76 -0.57 -2.26
N GLU A 83 4.60 -1.22 -1.46
CA GLU A 83 5.73 -2.05 -1.91
C GLU A 83 5.55 -3.48 -1.42
N ASP A 84 5.57 -4.41 -2.38
CA ASP A 84 5.32 -5.82 -2.18
C ASP A 84 6.62 -6.62 -2.30
N LYS A 85 6.70 -7.72 -1.54
CA LYS A 85 7.75 -8.73 -1.59
C LYS A 85 7.13 -10.12 -1.51
N ARG A 86 7.79 -11.09 -2.12
CA ARG A 86 7.33 -12.50 -2.18
C ARG A 86 7.24 -13.20 -0.82
N VAL A 87 6.45 -14.27 -0.79
CA VAL A 87 6.14 -15.09 0.39
C VAL A 87 7.36 -15.74 1.05
N SER A 88 8.37 -16.14 0.27
CA SER A 88 9.58 -16.77 0.81
C SER A 88 10.42 -15.86 1.72
N HIS A 89 10.08 -14.56 1.80
CA HIS A 89 10.79 -13.57 2.61
C HIS A 89 10.04 -13.14 3.88
N GLU A 90 8.88 -13.72 4.19
CA GLU A 90 8.05 -13.33 5.35
C GLU A 90 8.84 -13.20 6.66
N GLY A 91 9.74 -14.15 6.92
CA GLY A 91 10.59 -14.19 8.12
C GLY A 91 11.90 -13.40 8.02
N SER A 92 12.16 -12.68 6.93
CA SER A 92 13.43 -11.98 6.70
C SER A 92 13.32 -10.51 7.10
N THR A 93 13.87 -10.17 8.27
CA THR A 93 13.95 -8.77 8.75
C THR A 93 14.65 -7.86 7.75
N VAL A 94 15.71 -8.34 7.10
CA VAL A 94 16.45 -7.57 6.10
C VAL A 94 15.56 -7.18 4.92
N VAL A 95 14.75 -8.11 4.40
CA VAL A 95 13.84 -7.81 3.28
C VAL A 95 12.74 -6.82 3.69
N TRP A 96 12.27 -6.89 4.94
CA TRP A 96 11.35 -5.90 5.48
C TRP A 96 11.99 -4.51 5.54
N GLU A 97 13.20 -4.39 6.07
CA GLU A 97 13.94 -3.12 6.16
C GLU A 97 14.22 -2.53 4.78
N GLU A 98 14.67 -3.36 3.83
CA GLU A 98 14.91 -2.96 2.44
C GLU A 98 13.62 -2.46 1.76
N ALA A 99 12.49 -3.14 1.96
CA ALA A 99 11.22 -2.72 1.39
C ALA A 99 10.73 -1.39 1.98
N VAL A 100 10.93 -1.17 3.29
CA VAL A 100 10.63 0.10 3.97
C VAL A 100 11.52 1.23 3.44
N GLU A 101 12.81 0.98 3.24
CA GLU A 101 13.74 1.95 2.65
C GLU A 101 13.33 2.33 1.22
N GLN A 102 13.03 1.32 0.38
CA GLN A 102 12.57 1.51 -1.00
C GLN A 102 11.32 2.38 -1.07
N VAL A 103 10.26 2.03 -0.32
CA VAL A 103 9.02 2.81 -0.34
C VAL A 103 9.23 4.21 0.25
N THR A 104 10.10 4.38 1.25
CA THR A 104 10.46 5.68 1.82
C THR A 104 11.04 6.60 0.74
N ASP A 105 11.97 6.11 -0.07
CA ASP A 105 12.60 6.91 -1.13
C ASP A 105 11.62 7.26 -2.25
N TYR A 106 10.76 6.33 -2.65
CA TYR A 106 9.69 6.62 -3.60
C TYR A 106 8.71 7.67 -3.05
N MET A 107 8.38 7.62 -1.77
CA MET A 107 7.51 8.61 -1.12
C MET A 107 8.17 10.00 -1.05
N LYS A 108 9.48 10.10 -0.84
CA LYS A 108 10.19 11.40 -0.90
C LYS A 108 10.07 12.03 -2.30
N VAL A 109 10.24 11.23 -3.36
CA VAL A 109 10.05 11.71 -4.75
C VAL A 109 8.60 12.13 -5.00
N ALA A 110 7.65 11.31 -4.56
CA ALA A 110 6.22 11.59 -4.66
C ALA A 110 5.82 12.87 -3.91
N ARG A 111 6.37 13.10 -2.72
CA ARG A 111 6.19 14.30 -1.90
C ARG A 111 6.67 15.56 -2.62
N THR A 112 7.86 15.52 -3.22
CA THR A 112 8.38 16.65 -4.03
C THR A 112 7.47 16.96 -5.21
N SER A 113 6.98 15.92 -5.90
CA SER A 113 6.02 16.07 -7.02
C SER A 113 4.65 16.59 -6.57
N ASN A 114 4.16 16.20 -5.40
CA ASN A 114 2.93 16.75 -4.83
C ASN A 114 3.14 18.23 -4.47
N PHE A 115 4.24 18.57 -3.79
CA PHE A 115 4.55 19.95 -3.41
C PHE A 115 4.64 20.88 -4.62
N SER A 116 5.30 20.47 -5.70
CA SER A 116 5.38 21.27 -6.93
C SER A 116 4.01 21.54 -7.57
N THR A 117 3.02 20.68 -7.31
CA THR A 117 1.68 20.76 -7.89
C THR A 117 0.71 21.52 -6.98
N PHE A 118 0.77 21.28 -5.67
CA PHE A 118 -0.22 21.76 -4.71
C PHE A 118 0.31 22.83 -3.75
N GLY A 119 1.61 23.14 -3.76
CA GLY A 119 2.24 24.15 -2.93
C GLY A 119 2.29 23.82 -1.43
N LYS A 120 1.90 22.60 -1.04
CA LYS A 120 1.91 22.14 0.36
C LYS A 120 2.44 20.72 0.46
N VAL A 121 3.04 20.43 1.61
CA VAL A 121 3.49 19.10 2.00
C VAL A 121 2.51 18.55 3.03
N GLU A 122 1.97 17.37 2.78
CA GLU A 122 0.99 16.70 3.62
C GLU A 122 1.49 15.31 3.99
N THR A 123 0.91 14.72 5.04
CA THR A 123 1.18 13.32 5.38
C THR A 123 0.82 12.42 4.21
N MET A 124 1.69 11.44 3.96
CA MET A 124 1.47 10.36 3.00
C MET A 124 1.54 9.03 3.73
N TYR A 125 0.92 7.99 3.17
CA TYR A 125 0.83 6.68 3.81
C TYR A 125 1.59 5.63 2.99
N ALA A 126 2.10 4.62 3.67
CA ALA A 126 2.77 3.49 3.05
C ALA A 126 2.20 2.17 3.55
N ILE A 127 2.19 1.18 2.67
CA ILE A 127 1.95 -0.20 3.04
C ILE A 127 3.14 -1.01 2.51
N VAL A 128 3.77 -1.79 3.39
CA VAL A 128 4.80 -2.75 2.98
C VAL A 128 4.24 -4.13 3.22
N THR A 129 4.24 -4.95 2.19
CA THR A 129 3.72 -6.31 2.27
C THR A 129 4.80 -7.30 1.91
N VAL A 130 5.04 -8.26 2.79
CA VAL A 130 5.93 -9.40 2.51
C VAL A 130 5.10 -10.65 2.62
N GLY A 131 4.82 -11.27 1.46
CA GLY A 131 3.98 -12.44 1.36
C GLY A 131 2.55 -12.18 1.83
N ARG A 132 2.16 -12.86 2.91
CA ARG A 132 0.81 -12.81 3.49
C ARG A 132 0.64 -11.70 4.53
N TYR A 133 1.68 -10.97 4.87
CA TYR A 133 1.66 -10.01 5.96
C TYR A 133 1.94 -8.59 5.47
N SER A 134 1.22 -7.63 6.03
CA SER A 134 1.31 -6.21 5.71
C SER A 134 1.62 -5.36 6.94
N ARG A 135 2.47 -4.35 6.79
CA ARG A 135 2.73 -3.30 7.77
C ARG A 135 2.33 -1.95 7.21
N PHE A 136 1.85 -1.07 8.08
CA PHE A 136 1.33 0.24 7.72
C PHE A 136 2.22 1.33 8.30
N TYR A 137 2.46 2.36 7.50
CA TYR A 137 3.37 3.45 7.83
C TYR A 137 2.81 4.82 7.43
N GLU A 138 3.34 5.88 8.03
CA GLU A 138 3.14 7.25 7.58
C GLU A 138 4.47 7.99 7.36
N LEU A 139 4.49 8.86 6.34
CA LEU A 139 5.53 9.85 6.12
C LEU A 139 4.95 11.23 6.45
N ARG A 140 5.32 11.78 7.61
CA ARG A 140 4.92 13.13 8.02
C ARG A 140 5.60 14.20 7.16
N PRO A 141 5.04 15.42 7.05
CA PRO A 141 5.52 16.44 6.12
C PRO A 141 7.03 16.72 6.15
N SER A 142 7.63 16.79 7.34
CA SER A 142 9.07 17.05 7.54
C SER A 142 9.92 15.79 7.74
N ALA A 143 9.30 14.61 7.87
CA ALA A 143 10.03 13.37 8.16
C ALA A 143 10.88 12.92 6.97
N GLN A 144 12.01 12.28 7.26
CA GLN A 144 12.89 11.67 6.25
C GLN A 144 12.80 10.15 6.23
N VAL A 145 12.15 9.57 7.23
CA VAL A 145 11.94 8.14 7.39
C VAL A 145 10.46 7.90 7.65
N LEU A 146 10.00 6.72 7.26
CA LEU A 146 8.70 6.22 7.67
C LEU A 146 8.67 5.93 9.17
N ILE A 147 7.50 6.10 9.74
CA ILE A 147 7.17 5.66 11.10
C ILE A 147 5.93 4.78 11.04
N ASP A 148 5.79 3.91 12.02
CA ASP A 148 4.62 3.04 12.14
C ASP A 148 3.33 3.87 12.18
N TYR A 149 2.30 3.36 11.51
CA TYR A 149 1.03 4.06 11.39
C TYR A 149 0.22 3.97 12.70
N GLY A 150 -0.11 5.12 13.30
CA GLY A 150 -0.87 5.13 14.54
C GLY A 150 -0.16 4.38 15.66
N ASN A 151 -0.83 3.40 16.26
CA ASN A 151 -0.30 2.56 17.35
C ASN A 151 -0.04 1.12 16.86
N THR A 152 0.32 0.94 15.58
CA THR A 152 0.59 -0.41 15.06
C THR A 152 1.90 -0.98 15.61
N ASP A 153 2.83 -0.16 16.12
CA ASP A 153 4.07 -0.59 16.79
C ASP A 153 4.85 -1.69 16.03
N GLY A 154 4.97 -1.55 14.72
CA GLY A 154 5.64 -2.51 13.83
C GLY A 154 4.90 -3.84 13.60
N GLN A 155 3.66 -3.97 14.07
CA GLN A 155 2.82 -5.15 13.91
C GLN A 155 2.63 -5.48 12.43
N ALA A 156 2.91 -6.73 12.07
CA ALA A 156 2.60 -7.28 10.76
C ALA A 156 1.23 -7.96 10.81
N TYR A 157 0.31 -7.52 9.94
CA TYR A 157 -1.06 -7.98 9.87
C TYR A 157 -1.22 -8.98 8.72
N GLU A 158 -1.72 -10.16 9.02
CA GLU A 158 -1.97 -11.22 8.06
C GLU A 158 -3.31 -11.00 7.35
N PHE A 159 -3.35 -11.00 6.01
CA PHE A 159 -4.56 -10.63 5.24
C PHE A 159 -5.84 -11.33 5.67
N LYS A 160 -5.77 -12.60 6.05
CA LYS A 160 -6.96 -13.39 6.39
C LYS A 160 -7.27 -13.36 7.88
N LYS A 161 -6.25 -13.48 8.74
CA LYS A 161 -6.45 -13.57 10.19
C LYS A 161 -6.75 -12.22 10.81
N ASP A 162 -6.14 -11.16 10.28
CA ASP A 162 -6.19 -9.81 10.84
C ASP A 162 -7.02 -8.87 9.94
N GLU A 163 -7.94 -9.43 9.15
CA GLU A 163 -8.78 -8.72 8.18
C GLU A 163 -9.47 -7.49 8.79
N GLU A 164 -10.08 -7.63 9.95
CA GLU A 164 -10.79 -6.53 10.62
C GLU A 164 -9.85 -5.36 10.96
N SER A 165 -8.62 -5.66 11.35
CA SER A 165 -7.60 -4.62 11.61
C SER A 165 -7.17 -3.94 10.32
N ILE A 166 -6.91 -4.71 9.26
CA ILE A 166 -6.53 -4.17 7.95
C ILE A 166 -7.67 -3.31 7.37
N ASP A 167 -8.91 -3.77 7.46
CA ASP A 167 -10.10 -3.04 7.04
C ASP A 167 -10.21 -1.69 7.74
N GLY A 168 -10.11 -1.68 9.07
CA GLY A 168 -10.13 -0.45 9.87
C GLY A 168 -9.00 0.52 9.53
N LEU A 169 -7.79 0.02 9.31
CA LEU A 169 -6.63 0.81 8.91
C LEU A 169 -6.83 1.45 7.52
N LEU A 170 -7.33 0.68 6.54
CA LEU A 170 -7.61 1.19 5.20
C LEU A 170 -8.72 2.23 5.20
N LEU A 171 -9.81 2.01 5.95
CA LEU A 171 -10.90 2.97 6.10
C LEU A 171 -10.45 4.28 6.74
N ASP A 172 -9.60 4.21 7.78
CA ASP A 172 -9.04 5.42 8.41
C ASP A 172 -8.12 6.17 7.44
N ILE A 173 -7.29 5.48 6.65
CA ILE A 173 -6.47 6.11 5.59
C ILE A 173 -7.35 6.78 4.53
N VAL A 174 -8.45 6.14 4.09
CA VAL A 174 -9.42 6.76 3.18
C VAL A 174 -9.98 8.05 3.81
N GLN A 175 -10.43 8.00 5.06
CA GLN A 175 -10.96 9.19 5.75
C GLN A 175 -9.95 10.33 5.86
N LYS A 176 -8.65 10.04 6.07
CA LYS A 176 -7.60 11.07 6.14
C LYS A 176 -7.19 11.62 4.78
N THR A 177 -7.48 10.90 3.70
CA THR A 177 -7.07 11.27 2.34
C THR A 177 -8.21 11.78 1.48
N SER A 178 -9.46 11.63 1.92
CA SER A 178 -10.65 12.17 1.27
C SER A 178 -10.63 13.69 1.25
N HIS A 179 -11.19 14.27 0.20
CA HIS A 179 -11.25 15.71 -0.04
C HIS A 179 -12.53 16.36 0.49
#